data_AF-A0A2N3CN92-F1
#
_entry.id   AF-A0A2N3CN92-F1
#
_cell.length_a   1.000
_cell.length_b   1.000
_cell.length_c   1.000
_cell.angle_alpha   90.00
_cell.angle_beta   90.00
_cell.angle_gamma   90.00
#
_symmetry.space_group_name_H-M   'P 1'
#
loop_
_entity.id
_entity.type
_entity.pdbx_description
1 polymer ?
#
loop_
_entity_poly.entity_id
_entity_poly.type
_entity_poly.pdbx_seq_one_letter_code
_entity_poly.pdbx_strand_id
1 'polypeptide(L)'
;MTRLLTQHIATMTELREPHKVLERAGGQPVAILKNSALVGYLVPAEAVQPPEARRYATRDGVMAHLEASRVRVQPVLGYLKDK
;
A
#
# COMPACT_ATOMS: atom_id res chain seq x y z
N MET A 1 5.19 -24.06 9.13
CA MET A 1 6.16 -22.94 9.04
C MET A 1 5.43 -21.74 8.48
N THR A 2 5.42 -20.61 9.18
CA THR A 2 4.78 -19.39 8.70
C THR A 2 5.65 -18.77 7.61
N ARG A 3 5.08 -18.56 6.41
CA ARG A 3 5.78 -17.90 5.30
C ARG A 3 5.91 -16.41 5.62
N LEU A 4 7.14 -15.90 5.68
CA LEU A 4 7.40 -14.48 5.87
C LEU A 4 7.15 -13.71 4.57
N LEU A 5 6.62 -12.49 4.68
CA LEU A 5 6.38 -11.58 3.56
C LEU A 5 7.63 -10.78 3.15
N THR A 6 8.75 -10.98 3.85
CA THR A 6 10.04 -10.32 3.59
C THR A 6 11.19 -11.23 3.99
N GLN A 7 12.37 -10.96 3.44
CA GLN A 7 13.63 -11.62 3.76
C GLN A 7 14.34 -11.00 4.98
N HIS A 8 13.96 -9.78 5.37
CA HIS A 8 14.56 -9.08 6.49
C HIS A 8 13.87 -9.47 7.81
N ILE A 9 14.66 -9.80 8.82
CA ILE A 9 14.18 -10.23 10.13
C ILE A 9 14.84 -9.38 11.20
N ALA A 10 14.05 -8.93 12.15
CA ALA A 10 14.50 -8.28 13.37
C ALA A 10 13.84 -8.93 14.60
N THR A 11 14.55 -8.93 15.71
CA THR A 11 14.06 -9.37 17.01
C THR A 11 13.40 -8.23 17.78
N MET A 12 12.63 -8.56 18.81
CA MET A 12 12.05 -7.56 19.73
C MET A 12 13.09 -6.65 20.39
N THR A 13 14.32 -7.11 20.58
CA THR A 13 15.41 -6.32 21.17
C THR A 13 15.97 -5.30 20.19
N GLU A 14 16.06 -5.64 18.90
CA GLU A 14 16.51 -4.71 17.85
C GLU A 14 15.52 -3.56 17.63
N LEU A 15 14.23 -3.77 17.89
CA LEU A 15 13.20 -2.72 17.83
C LEU A 15 13.37 -1.58 18.84
N ARG A 16 14.32 -1.67 19.78
CA ARG A 16 14.71 -0.54 20.62
C ARG A 16 15.34 0.59 19.78
N GLU A 17 15.93 0.26 18.63
CA GLU A 17 16.53 1.21 17.69
C GLU A 17 15.92 1.03 16.28
N PRO A 18 14.63 1.38 16.08
CA PRO A 18 13.90 1.05 14.86
C PRO A 18 14.48 1.72 13.61
N HIS A 19 15.17 2.84 13.74
CA HIS A 19 15.85 3.52 12.63
C HIS A 19 16.97 2.66 12.02
N LYS A 20 17.80 2.00 12.85
CA LYS A 20 18.86 1.09 12.36
C LYS A 20 18.29 -0.14 11.67
N VAL A 21 17.15 -0.64 12.15
CA VAL A 21 16.44 -1.77 11.53
C VAL A 21 15.96 -1.39 10.13
N LEU A 22 15.40 -0.18 9.97
CA LEU A 22 14.95 0.34 8.67
C LEU A 22 16.11 0.62 7.71
N GLU A 23 17.19 1.24 8.18
CA GLU A 23 18.40 1.48 7.36
C GLU A 23 19.00 0.19 6.83
N ARG A 24 19.12 -0.84 7.68
CA ARG A 24 19.62 -2.16 7.30
C ARG A 24 18.72 -2.83 6.25
N ALA A 25 17.41 -2.57 6.30
CA ALA A 25 16.45 -3.16 5.37
C ALA A 25 16.39 -2.45 4.01
N GLY A 26 17.03 -1.29 3.85
CA GLY A 26 17.18 -0.60 2.57
C GLY A 26 15.85 -0.33 1.86
N GLY A 27 14.83 0.10 2.61
CA GLY A 27 13.50 0.40 2.05
C GLY A 27 12.59 -0.82 1.87
N GLN A 28 13.02 -2.03 2.27
CA GLN A 28 12.18 -3.22 2.29
C GLN A 28 11.47 -3.41 3.64
N PRO A 29 10.29 -4.08 3.69
CA PRO A 29 9.65 -4.46 4.95
C PRO A 29 10.54 -5.37 5.81
N VAL A 30 10.35 -5.36 7.13
CA VAL A 30 11.09 -6.21 8.09
C VAL A 30 10.11 -7.03 8.94
N ALA A 31 10.32 -8.34 9.03
CA ALA A 31 9.57 -9.23 9.90
C ALA A 31 10.10 -9.14 11.34
N ILE A 32 9.19 -8.97 12.30
CA ILE A 32 9.54 -8.90 13.72
C ILE A 32 9.24 -10.25 14.36
N LEU A 33 10.25 -10.86 15.00
CA LEU A 33 10.10 -12.12 15.72
C LEU A 33 10.22 -11.95 17.25
N LYS A 34 9.40 -12.70 17.98
CA LYS A 34 9.49 -12.90 19.43
C LYS A 34 9.49 -14.40 19.70
N ASN A 35 10.55 -14.93 20.32
CA ASN A 35 10.70 -16.37 20.58
C ASN A 35 10.47 -17.23 19.31
N SER A 36 11.06 -16.81 18.19
CA SER A 36 10.90 -17.43 16.86
C SER A 36 9.47 -17.38 16.27
N ALA A 37 8.52 -16.75 16.94
CA ALA A 37 7.19 -16.50 16.42
C ALA A 37 7.13 -15.12 15.74
N LEU A 38 6.52 -15.07 14.55
CA LEU A 38 6.22 -13.82 13.87
C LEU A 38 5.17 -13.03 14.67
N VAL A 39 5.50 -11.81 15.07
CA VAL A 39 4.61 -10.92 15.84
C VAL A 39 4.18 -9.68 15.08
N GLY A 40 4.86 -9.32 13.99
CA GLY A 40 4.48 -8.18 13.17
C GLY A 40 5.45 -7.88 12.04
N TYR A 41 5.18 -6.79 11.34
CA TYR A 41 6.05 -6.23 10.31
C TYR A 41 6.32 -4.76 10.59
N LEU A 42 7.56 -4.34 10.44
CA LEU A 42 7.96 -2.94 10.37
C LEU A 42 8.14 -2.58 8.90
N VAL A 43 7.41 -1.57 8.42
CA VAL A 43 7.40 -1.20 7.00
C VAL A 43 7.84 0.26 6.87
N PRO A 44 8.82 0.58 6.00
CA PRO A 44 9.21 1.96 5.73
C PRO A 44 8.03 2.79 5.20
N ALA A 45 7.99 4.07 5.55
CA ALA A 45 6.87 4.94 5.22
C ALA A 45 6.71 5.12 3.70
N GLU A 46 7.81 5.21 2.97
CA GLU A 46 7.87 5.32 1.51
C GLU A 46 7.28 4.10 0.78
N ALA A 47 7.34 2.92 1.41
CA ALA A 47 6.74 1.70 0.86
C ALA A 47 5.22 1.66 1.04
N VAL A 48 4.68 2.34 2.06
CA VAL A 48 3.23 2.42 2.33
C VAL A 48 2.59 3.65 1.68
N GLN A 49 3.33 4.74 1.64
CA GLN A 49 2.91 6.02 1.08
C GLN A 49 3.90 6.43 -0.01
N PRO A 50 3.88 5.78 -1.18
CA PRO A 50 4.63 6.26 -2.32
C PRO A 50 4.29 7.75 -2.54
N PRO A 51 5.27 8.61 -2.86
CA PRO A 51 5.03 10.04 -3.10
C PRO A 51 3.90 10.32 -4.08
N GLU A 52 3.63 9.37 -4.97
CA GLU A 52 2.67 9.44 -6.06
C GLU A 52 1.30 8.80 -5.73
N ALA A 53 1.22 8.04 -4.63
CA ALA A 53 0.08 7.17 -4.32
C ALA A 53 -1.19 7.91 -3.87
N ARG A 54 -1.09 9.22 -3.61
CA ARG A 54 -2.25 10.07 -3.32
C ARG A 54 -2.33 11.21 -4.34
N ARG A 55 -2.54 10.86 -5.61
CA ARG A 55 -3.05 11.85 -6.58
C ARG A 55 -4.50 12.15 -6.23
N TYR A 56 -4.75 13.33 -5.67
CA TYR A 56 -6.09 13.87 -5.57
C TYR A 56 -6.63 14.07 -6.98
N ALA A 57 -7.81 13.52 -7.26
CA ALA A 57 -8.50 13.80 -8.51
C ALA A 57 -8.96 15.26 -8.48
N THR A 58 -8.43 16.08 -9.39
CA THR A 58 -8.92 17.45 -9.58
C THR A 58 -10.31 17.39 -10.19
N ARG A 59 -11.13 18.44 -9.97
CA ARG A 59 -12.44 18.56 -10.62
C ARG A 59 -12.33 18.35 -12.13
N ASP A 60 -11.35 19.00 -12.77
CA ASP A 60 -11.12 18.90 -14.22
C ASP A 60 -10.73 17.46 -14.63
N GLY A 61 -9.89 16.79 -13.84
CA GLY A 61 -9.52 15.40 -14.07
C GLY A 61 -10.72 14.44 -13.96
N VAL A 62 -11.60 14.68 -13.00
CA VAL A 62 -12.85 13.93 -12.86
C VAL A 62 -13.76 14.17 -14.06
N MET A 63 -13.98 15.45 -14.45
CA MET A 63 -14.84 15.78 -15.58
C MET A 63 -14.31 15.19 -16.90
N ALA A 64 -13.00 15.29 -17.15
CA ALA A 64 -12.37 14.67 -18.31
C ALA A 64 -12.53 13.15 -18.34
N HIS A 65 -12.42 12.49 -17.19
CA HIS A 65 -12.63 11.04 -17.09
C HIS A 65 -14.10 10.66 -17.34
N LEU A 66 -15.05 11.44 -16.84
CA LEU A 66 -16.48 11.24 -17.09
C LEU A 66 -16.81 11.39 -18.59
N GLU A 67 -16.26 12.41 -19.24
CA GLU A 67 -16.42 12.62 -20.69
C GLU A 67 -15.83 11.45 -21.49
N ALA A 68 -14.59 11.07 -21.19
CA ALA A 68 -13.90 9.98 -21.87
C ALA A 68 -14.55 8.60 -21.66
N SER A 69 -15.20 8.40 -20.51
CA SER A 69 -15.89 7.15 -20.19
C SER A 69 -17.33 7.07 -20.73
N ARG A 70 -17.91 8.19 -21.16
CA ARG A 70 -19.33 8.32 -21.55
C ARG A 70 -19.81 7.23 -22.50
N VAL A 71 -19.11 7.02 -23.61
CA VAL A 71 -19.48 6.00 -24.62
C VAL A 71 -19.50 4.59 -24.03
N ARG A 72 -18.50 4.28 -23.18
CA ARG A 72 -18.37 2.96 -22.54
C ARG A 72 -19.46 2.70 -21.51
N VAL A 73 -19.84 3.71 -20.73
CA VAL A 73 -20.82 3.56 -19.65
C VAL A 73 -22.28 3.77 -20.10
N GLN A 74 -22.48 4.33 -21.31
CA GLN A 74 -23.81 4.65 -21.84
C GLN A 74 -24.81 3.48 -21.80
N PRO A 75 -24.43 2.21 -22.11
CA PRO A 75 -25.36 1.08 -22.04
C PRO A 75 -25.87 0.81 -20.61
N VAL A 76 -24.98 0.92 -19.62
CA VAL A 76 -25.33 0.76 -18.20
C VAL A 76 -26.26 1.89 -17.76
N LEU A 77 -25.96 3.13 -18.14
CA LEU A 77 -26.82 4.27 -17.86
C LEU A 77 -28.19 4.15 -18.54
N GLY A 78 -28.26 3.56 -19.73
CA GLY A 78 -29.54 3.25 -20.40
C GLY A 78 -30.36 2.26 -19.58
N TYR A 79 -29.76 1.13 -19.20
CA TYR A 79 -30.41 0.12 -18.37
C TYR A 79 -30.93 0.67 -17.03
N LEU A 80 -30.17 1.56 -16.40
CA LEU A 80 -30.55 2.16 -15.11
C LEU A 80 -31.66 3.22 -15.23
N LYS A 81 -31.91 3.78 -16.42
CA LYS A 81 -33.02 4.71 -16.62
C LYS A 81 -34.37 4.02 -16.72
N ASP A 82 -34.37 2.74 -17.11
CA ASP A 82 -35.58 1.94 -17.31
C ASP A 82 -36.01 1.18 -16.04
N LYS A 83 -35.33 1.42 -14.91
CA LYS A 83 -35.69 0.94 -13.56
C LYS A 83 -36.03 2.11 -12.65
#